data_AF-Q06K46-F1
#
_entry.id   AF-Q06K46-F1
#
_cell.length_a   1.000
_cell.length_b   1.000
_cell.length_c   1.000
_cell.angle_alpha   90.00
_cell.angle_beta   90.00
_cell.angle_gamma   90.00
#
_symmetry.space_group_name_H-M   'P 1'
#
loop_
_entity.id
_entity.type
_entity.pdbx_description
1 polymer ?
#
loop_
_entity_poly.entity_id
_entity_poly.type
_entity_poly.pdbx_seq_one_letter_code
_entity_poly.pdbx_strand_id
1 'polypeptide(L)'
;MKYLGLALISAVFLIGTCQAETPSQKCEEKYKENAERKACIHHCKYQYYGFIDVNYNIAQPEIRKFSNVLMDYGVVDRSKKRELKKVMHDCAKKIKKEARTGDHWLNCRTSIDYYRCVLTSKLIGPQRFDKAIQDYDKTISV
;
A
#
# COMPACT_ATOMS: atom_id res chain seq x y z
N MET A 1 -11.24 -51.34 6.18
CA MET A 1 -10.43 -50.23 6.73
C MET A 1 -9.19 -49.87 5.90
N LYS A 2 -9.18 -50.07 4.55
CA LYS A 2 -8.01 -49.77 3.70
C LYS A 2 -8.06 -48.41 2.99
N TYR A 3 -9.23 -47.76 2.98
CA TYR A 3 -9.44 -46.47 2.30
C TYR A 3 -9.26 -45.24 3.20
N LEU A 4 -9.23 -45.44 4.53
CA LEU A 4 -9.06 -44.36 5.51
C LEU A 4 -7.64 -43.76 5.46
N GLY A 5 -6.61 -44.58 5.22
CA GLY A 5 -5.24 -44.11 5.09
C GLY A 5 -5.00 -43.26 3.82
N LEU A 6 -5.64 -43.63 2.71
CA LEU A 6 -5.54 -42.87 1.46
C LEU A 6 -6.25 -41.50 1.52
N ALA A 7 -7.38 -41.42 2.23
CA ALA A 7 -8.12 -40.16 2.39
C ALA A 7 -7.39 -39.14 3.29
N LEU A 8 -6.63 -39.61 4.28
CA LEU A 8 -5.84 -38.72 5.16
C LEU A 8 -4.63 -38.13 4.44
N ILE A 9 -3.99 -38.89 3.53
CA ILE A 9 -2.84 -38.40 2.77
C ILE A 9 -3.29 -37.32 1.77
N SER A 10 -4.44 -37.47 1.10
CA SER A 10 -4.93 -36.43 0.17
C SER A 10 -5.34 -35.13 0.87
N ALA A 11 -5.84 -35.22 2.11
CA ALA A 11 -6.20 -34.04 2.91
C ALA A 11 -4.96 -33.22 3.32
N VAL A 12 -3.83 -33.86 3.64
CA VAL A 12 -2.59 -33.16 4.01
C VAL A 12 -1.98 -32.39 2.84
N PHE A 13 -2.11 -32.89 1.60
CA PHE A 13 -1.64 -32.17 0.41
C PHE A 13 -2.54 -30.98 0.02
N LEU A 14 -3.81 -30.97 0.42
CA LEU A 14 -4.73 -29.85 0.15
C LEU A 14 -4.58 -28.69 1.16
N ILE A 15 -3.95 -28.90 2.31
CA ILE A 15 -3.69 -27.86 3.33
C ILE A 15 -2.39 -27.07 3.01
N GLY A 16 -1.64 -27.49 1.98
CA GLY A 16 -0.25 -27.07 1.74
C GLY A 16 0.01 -25.78 0.95
N THR A 17 -0.97 -25.05 0.43
CA THR A 17 -0.69 -23.91 -0.49
C THR A 17 -1.46 -22.62 -0.23
N CYS A 18 -2.07 -22.44 0.94
CA CYS A 18 -2.57 -21.12 1.35
C CYS A 18 -1.59 -20.45 2.33
N GLN A 19 -0.31 -20.35 1.95
CA GLN A 19 0.60 -19.45 2.66
C GLN A 19 0.20 -18.04 2.24
N ALA A 20 -0.54 -17.36 3.12
CA ALA A 20 -0.89 -15.96 2.95
C ALA A 20 0.39 -15.13 2.73
N GLU A 21 0.52 -14.51 1.56
CA GLU A 21 1.64 -13.61 1.26
C GLU A 21 1.32 -12.22 1.80
N THR A 22 2.35 -11.44 2.16
CA THR A 22 2.15 -10.01 2.42
C THR A 22 2.04 -9.24 1.11
N PRO A 23 1.41 -8.04 1.10
CA PRO A 23 1.38 -7.19 -0.09
C PRO A 23 2.77 -6.92 -0.67
N SER A 24 3.78 -6.73 0.18
CA SER A 24 5.16 -6.55 -0.28
C SER A 24 5.67 -7.74 -1.08
N GLN A 25 5.50 -8.96 -0.55
CA GLN A 25 5.91 -10.20 -1.23
C GLN A 25 5.16 -10.36 -2.55
N LYS A 26 3.83 -10.22 -2.51
CA LYS A 26 2.98 -10.37 -3.69
C LYS A 26 3.36 -9.42 -4.82
N CYS A 27 3.57 -8.15 -4.47
CA CYS A 27 3.89 -7.11 -5.44
C CYS A 27 5.32 -7.25 -5.98
N GLU A 28 6.29 -7.64 -5.16
CA GLU A 28 7.66 -7.86 -5.62
C GLU A 28 7.74 -9.05 -6.59
N GLU A 29 7.11 -10.17 -6.26
CA GLU A 29 7.07 -11.34 -7.14
C GLU A 29 6.36 -11.02 -8.47
N LYS A 30 5.22 -10.31 -8.41
CA LYS A 30 4.46 -9.90 -9.60
C LYS A 30 5.28 -9.10 -10.62
N TYR A 31 6.23 -8.28 -10.16
CA TYR A 31 7.02 -7.39 -11.03
C TYR A 31 8.50 -7.77 -11.12
N LYS A 32 8.89 -8.94 -10.60
CA LYS A 32 10.27 -9.42 -10.56
C LYS A 32 10.94 -9.42 -11.94
N GLU A 33 10.25 -10.01 -12.92
CA GLU A 33 10.73 -10.15 -14.30
C GLU A 33 10.31 -9.00 -15.23
N ASN A 34 9.57 -8.00 -14.72
CA ASN A 34 9.09 -6.88 -15.54
C ASN A 34 9.81 -5.59 -15.16
N ALA A 35 11.06 -5.45 -15.65
CA ALA A 35 11.92 -4.31 -15.36
C ALA A 35 11.25 -2.96 -15.69
N GLU A 36 10.54 -2.87 -16.80
CA GLU A 36 9.85 -1.65 -17.26
C GLU A 36 8.71 -1.22 -16.32
N ARG A 37 8.09 -2.16 -15.61
CA ARG A 37 6.98 -1.91 -14.68
C ARG A 37 7.38 -2.00 -13.21
N LYS A 38 8.67 -2.07 -12.88
CA LYS A 38 9.15 -2.06 -11.47
C LYS A 38 8.63 -0.86 -10.67
N ALA A 39 8.42 0.29 -11.31
CA ALA A 39 7.81 1.46 -10.66
C ALA A 39 6.38 1.20 -10.13
N CYS A 40 5.66 0.24 -10.71
CA CYS A 40 4.31 -0.13 -10.28
C CYS A 40 4.29 -0.98 -9.00
N ILE A 41 5.44 -1.45 -8.50
CA ILE A 41 5.53 -2.11 -7.18
C ILE A 41 4.99 -1.19 -6.08
N HIS A 42 5.33 0.10 -6.11
CA HIS A 42 4.89 1.07 -5.11
C HIS A 42 3.35 1.21 -5.11
N HIS A 43 2.76 1.40 -6.29
CA HIS A 43 1.30 1.48 -6.42
C HIS A 43 0.63 0.19 -5.95
N CYS A 44 1.15 -0.97 -6.36
CA CYS A 44 0.64 -2.28 -5.97
C CYS A 44 0.56 -2.44 -4.44
N LYS A 45 1.64 -2.09 -3.72
CA LYS A 45 1.64 -2.13 -2.24
C LYS A 45 0.61 -1.15 -1.65
N TYR A 46 0.61 0.09 -2.12
CA TYR A 46 -0.27 1.15 -1.61
C TYR A 46 -1.76 0.88 -1.88
N GLN A 47 -2.07 0.16 -2.96
CA GLN A 47 -3.41 -0.32 -3.25
C GLN A 47 -3.88 -1.32 -2.19
N TYR A 48 -3.07 -2.35 -1.90
CA TYR A 48 -3.40 -3.32 -0.85
C TYR A 48 -3.52 -2.68 0.53
N TYR A 49 -2.73 -1.64 0.81
CA TYR A 49 -2.83 -0.88 2.05
C TYR A 49 -4.10 -0.01 2.14
N GLY A 50 -4.75 0.27 1.01
CA GLY A 50 -5.88 1.17 0.88
C GLY A 50 -5.49 2.65 0.91
N PHE A 51 -4.25 2.99 0.56
CA PHE A 51 -3.75 4.38 0.52
C PHE A 51 -3.95 5.03 -0.84
N ILE A 52 -4.17 4.21 -1.88
CA ILE A 52 -4.50 4.60 -3.25
C ILE A 52 -5.52 3.60 -3.77
N ASP A 53 -6.51 4.07 -4.53
CA ASP A 53 -7.54 3.23 -5.17
C ASP A 53 -6.90 2.37 -6.30
N VAL A 54 -7.52 1.25 -6.65
CA VAL A 54 -7.12 0.35 -7.75
C VAL A 54 -7.03 1.06 -9.10
N ASN A 55 -7.77 2.17 -9.27
CA ASN A 55 -7.73 3.03 -10.45
C ASN A 55 -6.75 4.21 -10.33
N TYR A 56 -5.79 4.13 -9.40
CA TYR A 56 -4.79 5.17 -9.07
C TYR A 56 -5.36 6.43 -8.38
N ASN A 57 -6.66 6.52 -8.14
CA ASN A 57 -7.27 7.69 -7.51
C ASN A 57 -6.93 7.80 -6.02
N ILE A 58 -6.95 9.04 -5.53
CA ILE A 58 -6.76 9.37 -4.12
C ILE A 58 -7.90 10.29 -3.71
N ALA A 59 -8.92 9.75 -3.04
CA ALA A 59 -10.06 10.46 -2.52
C ALA A 59 -10.02 10.48 -0.98
N GLN A 60 -11.11 10.96 -0.37
CA GLN A 60 -11.20 11.07 1.09
C GLN A 60 -11.11 9.72 1.84
N PRO A 61 -11.66 8.59 1.33
CA PRO A 61 -11.48 7.29 1.97
C PRO A 61 -10.01 6.86 2.06
N GLU A 62 -9.24 7.04 1.00
CA GLU A 62 -7.81 6.67 0.96
C GLU A 62 -6.99 7.56 1.89
N ILE A 63 -7.24 8.88 1.88
CA ILE A 63 -6.61 9.83 2.82
C ILE A 63 -6.95 9.48 4.27
N ARG A 64 -8.20 9.11 4.55
CA ARG A 64 -8.63 8.68 5.89
C ARG A 64 -7.93 7.40 6.31
N LYS A 65 -7.85 6.40 5.43
CA LYS A 65 -7.16 5.14 5.71
C LYS A 65 -5.67 5.37 5.98
N PHE A 66 -5.01 6.14 5.13
CA PHE A 66 -3.59 6.42 5.26
C PHE A 66 -3.28 7.22 6.54
N SER A 67 -4.02 8.30 6.79
CA SER A 67 -3.83 9.09 8.01
C SER A 67 -4.08 8.27 9.29
N ASN A 68 -5.10 7.41 9.31
CA ASN A 68 -5.37 6.52 10.44
C ASN A 68 -4.20 5.57 10.72
N VAL A 69 -3.68 4.88 9.71
CA VAL A 69 -2.52 3.98 9.89
C VAL A 69 -1.32 4.73 10.47
N LEU A 70 -1.01 5.93 9.97
CA LEU A 70 0.11 6.71 10.51
C LEU A 70 -0.07 7.14 11.97
N MET A 71 -1.30 7.37 12.43
CA MET A 71 -1.56 7.68 13.84
C MET A 71 -1.58 6.44 14.72
N ASP A 72 -2.16 5.34 14.24
CA ASP A 72 -2.27 4.10 15.01
C ASP A 72 -0.90 3.45 15.25
N TYR A 73 0.05 3.63 14.31
CA TYR A 73 1.45 3.23 14.47
C TYR A 73 2.35 4.32 15.09
N GLY A 74 1.80 5.43 15.58
CA GLY A 74 2.56 6.46 16.29
C GLY A 74 3.56 7.25 15.43
N VAL A 75 3.39 7.27 14.10
CA VAL A 75 4.22 8.07 13.18
C VAL A 75 3.91 9.56 13.36
N VAL A 76 2.63 9.90 13.52
CA VAL A 76 2.13 11.26 13.70
C VAL A 76 1.23 11.32 14.93
N ASP A 77 1.40 12.36 15.75
CA ASP A 77 0.59 12.57 16.94
C ASP A 77 -0.90 12.79 16.59
N ARG A 78 -1.81 12.27 17.43
CA ARG A 78 -3.27 12.35 17.18
C ARG A 78 -3.77 13.80 17.11
N SER A 79 -3.15 14.74 17.83
CA SER A 79 -3.49 16.18 17.75
C SER A 79 -3.20 16.78 16.37
N LYS A 80 -2.28 16.18 15.60
CA LYS A 80 -1.89 16.61 14.25
C LYS A 80 -2.72 15.98 13.13
N LYS A 81 -3.77 15.21 13.46
CA LYS A 81 -4.63 14.54 12.48
C LYS A 81 -5.16 15.46 11.39
N ARG A 82 -5.68 16.64 11.77
CA ARG A 82 -6.24 17.61 10.82
C ARG A 82 -5.16 18.17 9.89
N GLU A 83 -3.99 18.46 10.43
CA GLU A 83 -2.83 18.97 9.70
C GLU A 83 -2.31 17.94 8.69
N LEU A 84 -2.14 16.68 9.13
CA LEU A 84 -1.74 15.56 8.29
C LEU A 84 -2.71 15.32 7.13
N LYS A 85 -4.03 15.28 7.42
CA LYS A 85 -5.05 15.10 6.37
C LYS A 85 -5.05 16.25 5.37
N LYS A 86 -4.77 17.48 5.82
CA LYS A 86 -4.63 18.64 4.92
C LYS A 86 -3.44 18.47 3.99
N VAL A 87 -2.27 18.07 4.50
CA VAL A 87 -1.09 17.75 3.69
C VAL A 87 -1.42 16.72 2.62
N MET A 88 -2.02 15.60 3.01
CA MET A 88 -2.40 14.53 2.08
C MET A 88 -3.40 15.01 1.02
N HIS A 89 -4.40 15.80 1.41
CA HIS A 89 -5.37 16.38 0.49
C HIS A 89 -4.71 17.33 -0.52
N ASP A 90 -3.82 18.21 -0.06
CA ASP A 90 -3.12 19.17 -0.92
C ASP A 90 -2.16 18.46 -1.88
N CYS A 91 -1.49 17.39 -1.43
CA CYS A 91 -0.70 16.52 -2.29
C CYS A 91 -1.56 15.82 -3.35
N ALA A 92 -2.69 15.22 -2.98
CA ALA A 92 -3.59 14.59 -3.94
C ALA A 92 -4.09 15.59 -5.00
N LYS A 93 -4.41 16.83 -4.58
CA LYS A 93 -4.80 17.91 -5.49
C LYS A 93 -3.66 18.32 -6.42
N LYS A 94 -2.44 18.45 -5.91
CA LYS A 94 -1.23 18.77 -6.68
C LYS A 94 -0.98 17.73 -7.77
N ILE A 95 -0.91 16.46 -7.41
CA ILE A 95 -0.63 15.36 -8.34
C ILE A 95 -1.72 15.25 -9.42
N LYS A 96 -3.00 15.40 -9.05
CA LYS A 96 -4.11 15.44 -10.02
C LYS A 96 -4.04 16.63 -10.97
N LYS A 97 -3.51 17.77 -10.52
CA LYS A 97 -3.31 18.95 -11.37
C LYS A 97 -2.18 18.71 -12.36
N GLU A 98 -1.04 18.22 -11.88
CA GLU A 98 0.15 17.92 -12.71
C GLU A 98 -0.16 16.88 -13.79
N ALA A 99 -0.89 15.80 -13.45
CA ALA A 99 -1.30 14.80 -14.43
C ALA A 99 -2.14 15.40 -15.57
N ARG A 100 -3.16 16.21 -15.23
CA ARG A 100 -3.99 16.91 -16.24
C ARG A 100 -3.18 17.86 -17.11
N THR A 101 -2.18 18.55 -16.54
CA THR A 101 -1.29 19.43 -17.31
C THR A 101 -0.44 18.64 -18.31
N GLY A 102 -0.07 17.40 -18.00
CA GLY A 102 0.65 16.50 -18.90
C GLY A 102 -0.23 15.71 -19.88
N ASP A 103 -1.52 16.05 -20.01
CA ASP A 103 -2.51 15.35 -20.84
C ASP A 103 -2.59 13.83 -20.57
N HIS A 104 -2.43 13.46 -19.30
CA HIS A 104 -2.62 12.09 -18.84
C HIS A 104 -3.39 12.03 -17.52
N TRP A 105 -3.77 10.83 -17.10
CA TRP A 105 -4.36 10.61 -15.78
C TRP A 105 -3.38 9.95 -14.81
N LEU A 106 -3.85 9.65 -13.60
CA LEU A 106 -3.08 9.01 -12.54
C LEU A 106 -2.61 7.62 -12.97
N ASN A 107 -1.39 7.26 -12.59
CA ASN A 107 -0.69 6.04 -12.96
C ASN A 107 0.33 5.63 -11.86
N CYS A 108 1.18 4.65 -12.15
CA CYS A 108 2.22 4.18 -11.22
C CYS A 108 3.18 5.31 -10.79
N ARG A 109 3.51 6.23 -11.70
CA ARG A 109 4.41 7.34 -11.40
C ARG A 109 3.76 8.35 -10.46
N THR A 110 2.51 8.72 -10.72
CA THR A 110 1.78 9.66 -9.85
C THR A 110 1.57 9.11 -8.44
N SER A 111 1.53 7.79 -8.28
CA SER A 111 1.46 7.13 -6.97
C SER A 111 2.73 7.38 -6.15
N ILE A 112 3.91 7.26 -6.79
CA ILE A 112 5.20 7.58 -6.18
C ILE A 112 5.29 9.08 -5.85
N ASP A 113 4.85 9.95 -6.76
CA ASP A 113 4.93 11.39 -6.55
C ASP A 113 3.98 11.85 -5.42
N TYR A 114 2.83 11.18 -5.24
CA TYR A 114 1.97 11.38 -4.07
C TYR A 114 2.68 11.04 -2.76
N TYR A 115 3.31 9.85 -2.68
CA TYR A 115 4.12 9.45 -1.53
C TYR A 115 5.21 10.49 -1.21
N ARG A 116 5.99 10.91 -2.22
CA ARG A 116 7.06 11.90 -2.06
C ARG A 116 6.53 13.25 -1.57
N CYS A 117 5.40 13.69 -2.09
CA CYS A 117 4.75 14.92 -1.64
C CYS A 117 4.36 14.83 -0.16
N VAL A 118 3.74 13.72 0.26
CA VAL A 118 3.32 13.53 1.66
C VAL A 118 4.53 13.50 2.60
N LEU A 119 5.60 12.79 2.26
CA LEU A 119 6.83 12.71 3.08
C LEU A 119 7.69 13.98 3.08
N THR A 120 7.37 14.96 2.22
CA THR A 120 8.00 16.29 2.31
C THR A 120 7.56 17.03 3.58
N SER A 121 6.44 16.63 4.19
CA SER A 121 5.95 17.23 5.42
C SER A 121 6.80 16.85 6.63
N LYS A 122 7.18 17.87 7.42
CA LYS A 122 7.90 17.72 8.69
C LYS A 122 7.08 17.01 9.78
N LEU A 123 5.79 16.75 9.55
CA LEU A 123 4.96 15.96 10.46
C LEU A 123 5.38 14.49 10.51
N ILE A 124 6.03 13.99 9.46
CA ILE A 124 6.34 12.57 9.28
C ILE A 124 7.84 12.37 9.44
N GLY A 125 8.25 11.63 10.48
CA GLY A 125 9.64 11.20 10.63
C GLY A 125 9.93 10.00 9.71
N PRO A 126 10.88 10.07 8.76
CA PRO A 126 11.08 9.02 7.74
C PRO A 126 11.29 7.62 8.33
N GLN A 127 12.16 7.46 9.33
CA GLN A 127 12.42 6.16 9.95
C GLN A 127 11.18 5.55 10.63
N ARG A 128 10.37 6.39 11.31
CA ARG A 128 9.11 5.95 11.93
C ARG A 128 8.09 5.57 10.88
N PHE A 129 8.02 6.32 9.78
CA PHE A 129 7.16 6.00 8.65
C PHE A 129 7.51 4.65 8.05
N ASP A 130 8.77 4.43 7.67
CA ASP A 130 9.20 3.19 7.02
C ASP A 130 8.95 1.98 7.91
N LYS A 131 9.27 2.10 9.20
CA LYS A 131 8.98 1.07 10.20
C LYS A 131 7.47 0.77 10.28
N ALA A 132 6.63 1.80 10.37
CA ALA A 132 5.19 1.63 10.46
C ALA A 132 4.61 0.97 9.21
N ILE A 133 5.08 1.32 8.01
CA ILE A 133 4.61 0.69 6.78
C ILE A 133 5.03 -0.77 6.68
N GLN A 134 6.27 -1.11 7.08
CA GLN A 134 6.74 -2.50 7.13
C GLN A 134 5.97 -3.34 8.16
N ASP A 135 5.68 -2.76 9.32
CA ASP A 135 4.93 -3.46 10.36
C ASP A 135 3.45 -3.61 9.93
N TYR A 136 2.85 -2.61 9.26
CA TYR A 136 1.50 -2.68 8.70
C TYR A 136 1.38 -3.69 7.54
N ASP A 137 2.38 -3.79 6.66
CA ASP A 137 2.42 -4.76 5.56
C ASP A 137 2.24 -6.20 6.05
N LYS A 138 2.91 -6.56 7.16
CA LYS A 138 2.84 -7.89 7.78
C LYS A 138 1.48 -8.22 8.39
N THR A 139 0.60 -7.23 8.56
CA THR A 139 -0.76 -7.43 9.07
C THR A 139 -1.78 -7.76 7.98
N ILE A 140 -1.38 -7.69 6.71
CA ILE A 140 -2.24 -7.94 5.56
C ILE A 140 -1.82 -9.25 4.90
N SER A 141 -2.81 -10.05 4.52
CA SER A 141 -2.66 -11.36 3.88
C SER A 141 -3.39 -11.34 2.54
N VAL A 142 -2.69 -11.67 1.45
CA VAL A 142 -3.20 -11.65 0.07
C VAL A 142 -2.86 -12.92 -0.71
#